data_AF-A0A9P8ZNH5-F1
#
_entry.id   AF-A0A9P8ZNH5-F1
#
_cell.length_a   1.000
_cell.length_b   1.000
_cell.length_c   1.000
_cell.angle_alpha   90.00
_cell.angle_beta   90.00
_cell.angle_gamma   90.00
#
_symmetry.space_group_name_H-M   'P 1'
#
loop_
_entity.id
_entity.type
_entity.pdbx_description
1 polymer ?
#
loop_
_entity_poly.entity_id
_entity_poly.type
_entity_poly.pdbx_seq_one_letter_code
_entity_poly.pdbx_strand_id
1 'polypeptide(L)'
;MDHRLTPEPYDRAVTATPEQLDPTGWTERVSNETALRPLYGVAPSHDVILVAVRRQRNQLLPVNKLPIEVLSSIFRAYTFALHNDEERTLHNATLFVCAHWRAVALNDSMLWRRLAISAMAVHLVGAILDRAKCAALSLELALKDPDTPGRSVSPSVCEAAGKAVAGHLYHIHTLIVAYGAHQGGPFLQQLYYTPALHLERLGLHYVDPTASGVLIPNHLFAHDTPKLRTLQLENVLPDGAHHFLLSKATSLEEIRLSCGTAGKELSAKHLCALFQSRSIRSIAIRDCSFAEGPDRDTELQLHAKWSVPELKSLTLDCVESSAALHILERLNLQQLQMIYFRIAWPDGRLGPLLNAVLRSVSMPTHLSVRGDQNNALIELRESQFCGRSFSVHIPVDSPLRSERHPAWASYWPPVTPVLRTVRRSFHHIWVTVDMWPGVVHALSGAQGN
;
A
#
# COMPACT_ATOMS: atom_id res chain seq x y z
N MET A 1 -46.55 29.51 28.58
CA MET A 1 -45.24 30.15 28.32
C MET A 1 -44.69 29.49 27.07
N ASP A 2 -45.13 30.02 25.93
CA ASP A 2 -44.79 29.57 24.59
C ASP A 2 -43.55 30.33 24.09
N HIS A 3 -42.52 29.62 23.64
CA HIS A 3 -41.46 30.21 22.82
C HIS A 3 -41.46 29.53 21.45
N ARG A 4 -42.23 30.13 20.54
CA ARG A 4 -42.09 29.95 19.09
C ARG A 4 -40.93 30.83 18.62
N LEU A 5 -39.91 30.24 18.00
CA LEU A 5 -38.93 30.94 17.20
C LEU A 5 -39.29 30.73 15.72
N THR A 6 -39.68 31.81 15.06
CA THR A 6 -39.84 31.91 13.62
C THR A 6 -38.48 32.17 12.96
N PRO A 7 -38.15 31.55 11.81
CA PRO A 7 -37.00 31.96 11.01
C PRO A 7 -37.38 33.07 10.02
N GLU A 8 -36.54 34.10 9.93
CA GLU A 8 -36.60 35.10 8.85
C GLU A 8 -36.05 34.55 7.52
N PRO A 9 -36.54 35.04 6.36
CA PRO A 9 -36.10 34.59 5.04
C PRO A 9 -34.87 35.37 4.57
N TYR A 10 -33.83 34.64 4.16
CA TYR A 10 -32.65 35.18 3.49
C TYR A 10 -32.87 35.10 1.98
N ASP A 11 -33.42 36.16 1.39
CA ASP A 11 -33.58 36.32 -0.06
C ASP A 11 -32.80 37.54 -0.54
N ARG A 12 -31.73 37.31 -1.29
CA ARG A 12 -31.18 38.23 -2.31
C ARG A 12 -30.23 37.46 -3.23
N ALA A 13 -30.83 36.83 -4.25
CA ALA A 13 -30.12 36.41 -5.44
C ALA A 13 -29.74 37.66 -6.27
N VAL A 14 -28.45 37.84 -6.52
CA VAL A 14 -27.94 38.73 -7.58
C VAL A 14 -27.58 37.83 -8.76
N THR A 15 -28.47 37.78 -9.75
CA THR A 15 -28.21 37.19 -11.06
C THR A 15 -27.29 38.11 -11.86
N ALA A 16 -26.04 37.68 -12.08
CA ALA A 16 -25.16 38.27 -13.09
C ALA A 16 -25.05 37.27 -14.26
N THR A 17 -25.48 37.71 -15.44
CA THR A 17 -25.40 36.99 -16.72
C THR A 17 -23.96 36.92 -17.23
N PRO A 18 -23.48 35.77 -17.73
CA PRO A 18 -22.18 35.66 -18.38
C PRO A 18 -22.33 35.76 -19.91
N GLU A 19 -22.25 36.97 -20.45
CA GLU A 19 -22.00 37.17 -21.88
C GLU A 19 -20.94 38.26 -22.07
N GLN A 20 -19.99 37.96 -22.97
CA GLN A 20 -18.94 38.83 -23.51
C GLN A 20 -17.67 39.02 -22.66
N LEU A 21 -16.77 38.04 -22.74
CA LEU A 21 -15.33 38.26 -22.58
C LEU A 21 -14.63 37.94 -23.91
N ASP A 22 -14.16 39.01 -24.56
CA ASP A 22 -13.33 39.03 -25.76
C ASP A 22 -11.94 38.40 -25.48
N PRO A 23 -11.53 37.34 -26.19
CA PRO A 23 -10.25 36.67 -25.93
C PRO A 23 -9.02 37.35 -26.56
N THR A 24 -9.13 38.50 -27.23
CA THR A 24 -8.05 39.01 -28.10
C THR A 24 -7.33 40.28 -27.66
N GLY A 25 -7.61 40.83 -26.47
CA GLY A 25 -7.05 42.10 -25.99
C GLY A 25 -5.69 42.08 -25.25
N TRP A 26 -4.80 41.09 -25.45
CA TRP A 26 -3.56 40.93 -24.65
C TRP A 26 -2.26 41.41 -25.33
N THR A 27 -2.31 42.45 -26.16
CA THR A 27 -1.09 43.05 -26.75
C THR A 27 -0.98 44.56 -26.52
N GLU A 28 -1.36 45.05 -25.35
CA GLU A 28 -0.92 46.38 -24.89
C GLU A 28 0.27 46.24 -23.94
N ARG A 29 1.42 46.72 -24.41
CA ARG A 29 2.63 46.96 -23.63
C ARG A 29 2.30 47.89 -22.47
N VAL A 30 1.92 47.34 -21.33
CA VAL A 30 2.05 48.04 -20.05
C VAL A 30 3.55 48.10 -19.75
N SER A 31 4.15 49.23 -20.07
CA SER A 31 5.52 49.58 -19.73
C SER A 31 5.74 49.36 -18.23
N ASN A 32 6.71 48.51 -17.87
CA ASN A 32 7.09 48.22 -16.48
C ASN A 32 7.54 49.46 -15.66
N GLU A 33 7.57 50.66 -16.25
CA GLU A 33 7.92 51.90 -15.57
C GLU A 33 6.82 52.42 -14.63
N THR A 34 5.55 52.03 -14.80
CA THR A 34 4.46 52.54 -13.95
C THR A 34 4.31 51.80 -12.62
N ALA A 35 4.96 50.63 -12.45
CA ALA A 35 4.86 49.80 -11.25
C ALA A 35 5.74 50.26 -10.07
N LEU A 36 6.54 51.32 -10.26
CA LEU A 36 7.45 51.86 -9.24
C LEU A 36 7.13 53.32 -8.85
N ARG A 37 5.93 53.84 -9.15
CA ARG A 37 5.51 55.14 -8.58
C ARG A 37 5.05 54.93 -7.13
N PRO A 38 5.75 55.47 -6.13
CA PRO A 38 5.33 55.35 -4.74
C PRO A 38 4.07 56.19 -4.55
N LEU A 39 2.93 55.54 -4.33
CA LEU A 39 1.67 56.21 -4.00
C LEU A 39 1.67 56.82 -2.58
N TYR A 40 2.70 56.55 -1.79
CA TYR A 40 2.95 57.16 -0.48
C TYR A 40 4.46 57.31 -0.31
N GLY A 41 4.95 58.50 0.08
CA GLY A 41 6.37 58.90 0.11
C GLY A 41 7.31 58.14 1.06
N VAL A 42 7.07 56.85 1.28
CA VAL A 42 7.97 55.94 1.97
C VAL A 42 8.86 55.29 0.91
N ALA A 43 10.18 55.49 1.01
CA ALA A 43 11.13 54.82 0.13
C ALA A 43 10.89 53.30 0.17
N PRO A 44 10.77 52.61 -0.98
CA PRO A 44 10.61 51.16 -0.98
C PRO A 44 11.79 50.54 -0.24
N SER A 45 11.51 49.55 0.60
CA SER A 45 12.57 48.82 1.30
C SER A 45 13.53 48.21 0.28
N HIS A 46 14.80 48.07 0.68
CA HIS A 46 15.84 47.49 -0.15
C HIS A 46 15.45 46.11 -0.73
N ASP A 47 14.69 45.32 0.02
CA ASP A 47 14.17 44.02 -0.42
C ASP A 47 13.22 44.11 -1.62
N VAL A 48 12.35 45.13 -1.66
CA VAL A 48 11.42 45.35 -2.78
C VAL A 48 12.19 45.65 -4.06
N ILE A 49 13.23 46.46 -3.98
CA ILE A 49 14.11 46.79 -5.11
C ILE A 49 14.84 45.54 -5.59
N LEU A 50 15.42 44.75 -4.68
CA LEU A 50 16.10 43.50 -5.03
C LEU A 50 15.17 42.48 -5.70
N VAL A 51 13.92 42.36 -5.23
CA VAL A 51 12.91 41.48 -5.85
C VAL A 51 12.57 41.95 -7.26
N ALA A 52 12.39 43.26 -7.46
CA ALA A 52 12.11 43.84 -8.78
C ALA A 52 13.25 43.59 -9.78
N VAL A 53 14.50 43.84 -9.38
CA VAL A 53 15.68 43.59 -10.22
C VAL A 53 15.81 42.11 -10.57
N ARG A 54 15.61 41.21 -9.60
CA ARG A 54 15.62 39.75 -9.86
C ARG A 54 14.52 39.34 -10.84
N ARG A 55 13.31 39.92 -10.72
CA ARG A 55 12.19 39.65 -11.63
C ARG A 55 12.51 40.11 -13.06
N GLN A 56 13.05 41.31 -13.23
CA GLN A 56 13.44 41.84 -14.54
C GLN A 56 14.56 41.00 -15.17
N ARG A 57 15.59 40.64 -14.39
CA ARG A 57 16.67 39.76 -14.85
C ARG A 57 16.12 38.41 -15.33
N ASN A 58 15.23 37.80 -14.55
CA ASN A 58 14.62 36.52 -14.91
C ASN A 58 13.83 36.64 -16.23
N GLN A 59 13.06 37.71 -16.45
CA GLN A 59 12.32 37.92 -17.71
C GLN A 59 13.23 37.99 -18.95
N LEU A 60 14.50 38.39 -18.79
CA LEU A 60 15.44 38.50 -19.90
C LEU A 60 16.21 37.20 -20.21
N LEU A 61 16.21 36.23 -19.29
CA LEU A 61 16.92 34.96 -19.48
C LEU A 61 16.29 34.15 -20.64
N PRO A 62 17.10 33.60 -21.57
CA PRO A 62 16.57 32.81 -22.71
C PRO A 62 15.65 31.66 -22.29
N VAL A 63 15.94 31.03 -21.15
CA VAL A 63 15.15 29.92 -20.61
C VAL A 63 13.71 30.30 -20.27
N ASN A 64 13.44 31.57 -19.94
CA ASN A 64 12.10 32.07 -19.66
C ASN A 64 11.35 32.53 -20.92
N LYS A 65 11.97 32.38 -22.09
CA LYS A 65 11.36 32.59 -23.41
C LYS A 65 11.03 31.28 -24.11
N LEU A 66 11.31 30.14 -23.49
CA LEU A 66 10.94 28.84 -24.03
C LEU A 66 9.41 28.73 -24.09
N PRO A 67 8.85 28.11 -25.14
CA PRO A 67 7.42 27.80 -25.18
C PRO A 67 6.98 26.98 -23.97
N ILE A 68 5.75 27.19 -23.52
CA ILE A 68 5.22 26.51 -22.34
C ILE A 68 5.24 24.98 -22.50
N GLU A 69 5.06 24.49 -23.72
CA GLU A 69 5.08 23.08 -24.08
C GLU A 69 6.48 22.47 -23.89
N VAL A 70 7.52 23.24 -24.22
CA VAL A 70 8.92 22.84 -24.04
C VAL A 70 9.25 22.79 -22.55
N LEU A 71 8.85 23.82 -21.78
CA LEU A 71 9.04 23.83 -20.33
C LEU A 71 8.29 22.69 -19.64
N SER A 72 7.01 22.46 -19.98
CA SER A 72 6.23 21.32 -19.51
C SER A 72 6.90 20.00 -19.84
N SER A 73 7.44 19.83 -21.05
CA SER A 73 8.16 18.63 -21.44
C SER A 73 9.44 18.41 -20.62
N ILE A 74 10.20 19.48 -20.36
CA ILE A 74 11.37 19.45 -19.46
C ILE A 74 10.96 19.03 -18.05
N PHE A 75 9.90 19.62 -17.51
CA PHE A 75 9.41 19.29 -16.16
C PHE A 75 8.99 17.83 -16.06
N ARG A 76 8.23 17.35 -17.04
CA ARG A 76 7.81 15.95 -17.11
C ARG A 76 9.03 15.03 -17.15
N ALA A 77 9.97 15.27 -18.07
CA ALA A 77 11.20 14.48 -18.19
C ALA A 77 12.01 14.46 -16.89
N TYR A 78 12.15 15.61 -16.23
CA TYR A 78 12.80 15.71 -14.92
C TYR A 78 12.09 14.84 -13.88
N THR A 79 10.76 14.96 -13.77
CA THR A 79 9.97 14.21 -12.77
C THR A 79 9.93 12.71 -13.03
N PHE A 80 9.99 12.28 -14.29
CA PHE A 80 10.11 10.88 -14.66
C PHE A 80 11.49 10.29 -14.32
N ALA A 81 12.55 11.11 -14.34
CA ALA A 81 13.89 10.67 -13.98
C ALA A 81 14.10 10.50 -12.47
N LEU A 82 13.20 11.01 -11.63
CA LEU A 82 13.21 10.80 -10.19
C LEU A 82 12.66 9.40 -9.89
N HIS A 83 13.57 8.50 -9.47
CA HIS A 83 13.26 7.08 -9.29
C HIS A 83 12.58 6.82 -7.95
N ASN A 84 12.81 7.69 -6.95
CA ASN A 84 12.33 7.48 -5.59
C ASN A 84 11.19 8.45 -5.24
N ASP A 85 10.19 7.99 -4.50
CA ASP A 85 9.04 8.83 -4.12
C ASP A 85 9.43 9.97 -3.16
N GLU A 86 10.49 9.79 -2.36
CA GLU A 86 11.09 10.88 -1.56
C GLU A 86 11.66 11.99 -2.45
N GLU A 87 12.28 11.62 -3.58
CA GLU A 87 12.76 12.58 -4.56
C GLU A 87 11.60 13.26 -5.28
N ARG A 88 10.44 12.61 -5.42
CA ARG A 88 9.26 13.26 -5.99
C ARG A 88 8.70 14.35 -5.10
N THR A 89 8.92 14.34 -3.79
CA THR A 89 8.66 15.52 -2.95
C THR A 89 9.51 16.74 -3.34
N LEU A 90 10.64 16.54 -4.06
CA LEU A 90 11.41 17.59 -4.73
C LEU A 90 10.76 18.13 -6.01
N HIS A 91 9.52 17.70 -6.37
CA HIS A 91 8.66 18.36 -7.37
C HIS A 91 8.53 19.87 -7.14
N ASN A 92 8.89 20.36 -5.95
CA ASN A 92 8.95 21.77 -5.64
C ASN A 92 10.13 22.53 -6.26
N ALA A 93 11.21 21.88 -6.69
CA ALA A 93 12.38 22.58 -7.24
C ALA A 93 11.99 23.44 -8.45
N THR A 94 11.18 22.90 -9.38
CA THR A 94 10.67 23.64 -10.54
C THR A 94 9.73 24.79 -10.14
N LEU A 95 8.99 24.64 -9.02
CA LEU A 95 8.10 25.66 -8.47
C LEU A 95 8.86 26.84 -7.81
N PHE A 96 10.16 26.70 -7.58
CA PHE A 96 11.00 27.71 -6.93
C PHE A 96 12.01 28.39 -7.87
N VAL A 97 12.11 27.99 -9.14
CA VAL A 97 13.05 28.61 -10.10
C VAL A 97 12.69 30.08 -10.40
N CYS A 98 11.51 30.31 -10.94
CA CYS A 98 10.98 31.65 -11.22
C CYS A 98 9.45 31.61 -11.30
N ALA A 99 8.82 32.79 -11.32
CA ALA A 99 7.36 32.89 -11.40
C ALA A 99 6.78 32.25 -12.68
N HIS A 100 7.48 32.35 -13.82
CA HIS A 100 7.03 31.76 -15.08
C HIS A 100 7.04 30.22 -15.03
N TRP A 101 8.15 29.63 -14.58
CA TRP A 101 8.27 28.17 -14.40
C TRP A 101 7.23 27.63 -13.43
N ARG A 102 7.02 28.33 -12.32
CA ARG A 102 5.97 27.99 -11.35
C ARG A 102 4.58 28.02 -12.01
N ALA A 103 4.26 29.06 -12.77
CA ALA A 103 2.96 29.16 -13.44
C ALA A 103 2.74 28.04 -14.47
N VAL A 104 3.76 27.67 -15.25
CA VAL A 104 3.70 26.55 -16.18
C VAL A 104 3.49 25.23 -15.43
N ALA A 105 4.30 24.96 -14.40
CA ALA A 105 4.22 23.73 -13.62
C ALA A 105 2.89 23.57 -12.87
N LEU A 106 2.34 24.65 -12.31
CA LEU A 106 1.02 24.62 -11.64
C LEU A 106 -0.13 24.34 -12.62
N ASN A 107 0.02 24.69 -13.90
CA ASN A 107 -1.03 24.49 -14.91
C ASN A 107 -0.95 23.16 -15.65
N ASP A 108 0.20 22.48 -15.60
CA ASP A 108 0.43 21.19 -16.24
C ASP A 108 -0.05 20.03 -15.37
N SER A 109 -1.27 19.56 -15.60
CA SER A 109 -1.91 18.48 -14.84
C SER A 109 -1.13 17.17 -14.82
N MET A 110 -0.29 16.90 -15.83
CA MET A 110 0.49 15.67 -15.90
C MET A 110 1.57 15.60 -14.81
N LEU A 111 2.06 16.75 -14.33
CA LEU A 111 2.99 16.82 -13.21
C LEU A 111 2.34 16.47 -11.87
N TRP A 112 1.02 16.53 -11.79
CA TRP A 112 0.22 16.28 -10.58
C TRP A 112 -0.44 14.90 -10.59
N ARG A 113 -0.07 14.03 -11.54
CA ARG A 113 -0.71 12.72 -11.72
C ARG A 113 -0.36 11.72 -10.61
N ARG A 114 0.85 11.80 -10.06
CA ARG A 114 1.37 10.90 -9.01
C ARG A 114 1.73 11.74 -7.79
N LEU A 115 0.96 11.59 -6.72
CA LEU A 115 1.04 12.44 -5.54
C LEU A 115 1.30 11.58 -4.32
N ALA A 116 2.38 11.87 -3.61
CA ALA A 116 2.62 11.37 -2.25
C ALA A 116 2.55 12.57 -1.30
N ILE A 117 1.52 12.62 -0.47
CA ILE A 117 1.25 13.74 0.44
C ILE A 117 1.47 13.28 1.86
N SER A 118 2.48 13.87 2.52
CA SER A 118 2.78 13.60 3.92
C SER A 118 1.79 14.28 4.87
N ALA A 119 1.81 13.85 6.14
CA ALA A 119 0.95 14.41 7.19
C ALA A 119 1.14 15.93 7.38
N MET A 120 2.31 16.47 7.03
CA MET A 120 2.58 17.91 7.11
C MET A 120 1.85 18.71 6.02
N ALA A 121 1.59 18.11 4.86
CA ALA A 121 1.00 18.76 3.70
C ALA A 121 -0.47 18.38 3.44
N VAL A 122 -1.07 17.55 4.31
CA VAL A 122 -2.46 17.09 4.20
C VAL A 122 -3.49 18.23 4.07
N HIS A 123 -3.23 19.38 4.68
CA HIS A 123 -4.11 20.56 4.59
C HIS A 123 -4.13 21.18 3.18
N LEU A 124 -3.19 20.81 2.32
CA LEU A 124 -3.10 21.25 0.92
C LEU A 124 -3.72 20.24 -0.06
N VAL A 125 -4.24 19.09 0.40
CA VAL A 125 -4.75 18.02 -0.47
C VAL A 125 -5.73 18.56 -1.50
N GLY A 126 -6.73 19.36 -1.11
CA GLY A 126 -7.68 19.96 -2.06
C GLY A 126 -6.99 20.79 -3.14
N ALA A 127 -6.15 21.74 -2.76
CA ALA A 127 -5.43 22.60 -3.69
C ALA A 127 -4.44 21.84 -4.60
N ILE A 128 -3.95 20.69 -4.16
CA ILE A 128 -3.08 19.81 -4.96
C ILE A 128 -3.92 18.99 -5.95
N LEU A 129 -5.05 18.43 -5.50
CA LEU A 129 -5.98 17.67 -6.34
C LEU A 129 -6.61 18.53 -7.44
N ASP A 130 -6.96 19.78 -7.13
CA ASP A 130 -7.47 20.75 -8.12
C ASP A 130 -6.52 20.93 -9.31
N ARG A 131 -5.20 20.85 -9.08
CA ARG A 131 -4.18 21.01 -10.13
C ARG A 131 -4.07 19.80 -11.06
N ALA A 132 -4.45 18.63 -10.58
CA ALA A 132 -4.51 17.43 -11.41
C ALA A 132 -5.64 17.47 -12.44
N LYS A 133 -6.64 18.35 -12.26
CA LYS A 133 -7.76 18.56 -13.19
C LYS A 133 -8.49 17.24 -13.49
N CYS A 134 -8.35 16.70 -14.71
CA CYS A 134 -8.95 15.43 -15.13
C CYS A 134 -7.91 14.34 -15.42
N ALA A 135 -6.64 14.53 -15.03
CA ALA A 135 -5.62 13.51 -15.21
C ALA A 135 -5.90 12.31 -14.31
N ALA A 136 -5.60 11.10 -14.79
CA ALA A 136 -5.84 9.87 -14.04
C ALA A 136 -4.89 9.76 -12.84
N LEU A 137 -5.40 9.93 -11.62
CA LEU A 137 -4.61 10.17 -10.41
C LEU A 137 -4.17 8.89 -9.69
N SER A 138 -2.91 8.91 -9.23
CA SER A 138 -2.35 8.00 -8.23
C SER A 138 -2.02 8.81 -6.97
N LEU A 139 -2.77 8.60 -5.90
CA LEU A 139 -2.66 9.33 -4.65
C LEU A 139 -2.23 8.41 -3.51
N GLU A 140 -1.14 8.78 -2.85
CA GLU A 140 -0.67 8.21 -1.60
C GLU A 140 -0.73 9.29 -0.52
N LEU A 141 -1.44 9.02 0.57
CA LEU A 141 -1.73 10.00 1.60
C LEU A 141 -1.36 9.44 2.97
N ALA A 142 -0.41 10.09 3.65
CA ALA A 142 -0.08 9.79 5.04
C ALA A 142 -0.79 10.79 5.96
N LEU A 143 -1.83 10.36 6.66
CA LEU A 143 -2.53 11.14 7.70
C LEU A 143 -1.83 11.07 9.06
N LYS A 144 -0.89 10.13 9.20
CA LYS A 144 0.01 10.01 10.34
C LYS A 144 1.43 9.83 9.82
N ASP A 145 2.35 10.60 10.38
CA ASP A 145 3.77 10.46 10.10
C ASP A 145 4.34 9.28 10.93
N PRO A 146 4.93 8.26 10.29
CA PRO A 146 5.55 7.15 11.01
C PRO A 146 6.78 7.59 11.83
N ASP A 147 7.48 8.63 11.39
CA ASP A 147 8.78 9.02 11.96
C ASP A 147 8.67 10.03 13.11
N THR A 148 7.52 10.70 13.24
CA THR A 148 7.28 11.69 14.30
C THR A 148 6.13 11.27 15.23
N PRO A 149 6.36 10.27 16.12
CA PRO A 149 5.35 9.85 17.08
C PRO A 149 4.90 11.04 17.94
N GLY A 150 3.60 11.32 17.91
CA GLY A 150 2.97 12.42 18.65
C GLY A 150 2.46 13.58 17.77
N ARG A 151 2.93 13.72 16.53
CA ARG A 151 2.38 14.73 15.61
C ARG A 151 1.19 14.17 14.85
N SER A 152 0.02 14.26 15.47
CA SER A 152 -1.24 13.86 14.85
C SER A 152 -1.83 15.01 14.02
N VAL A 153 -2.27 14.70 12.79
CA VAL A 153 -3.20 15.58 12.05
C VAL A 153 -4.52 15.65 12.82
N SER A 154 -5.12 16.84 12.91
CA SER A 154 -6.41 16.97 13.61
C SER A 154 -7.52 16.23 12.84
N PRO A 155 -8.54 15.69 13.53
CA PRO A 155 -9.70 15.06 12.89
C PRO A 155 -10.37 15.93 11.82
N SER A 156 -10.49 17.23 12.06
CA SER A 156 -11.08 18.20 11.13
C SER A 156 -10.31 18.34 9.82
N VAL A 157 -8.97 18.27 9.88
CA VAL A 157 -8.13 18.32 8.69
C VAL A 157 -8.22 17.00 7.92
N CYS A 158 -8.34 15.87 8.61
CA CYS A 158 -8.57 14.56 7.99
C CYS A 158 -9.93 14.51 7.28
N GLU A 159 -10.97 15.08 7.90
CA GLU A 159 -12.29 15.23 7.29
C GLU A 159 -12.22 16.10 6.02
N ALA A 160 -11.59 17.27 6.10
CA ALA A 160 -11.40 18.14 4.93
C ALA A 160 -10.64 17.45 3.80
N ALA A 161 -9.60 16.67 4.11
CA ALA A 161 -8.86 15.88 3.14
C ALA A 161 -9.73 14.76 2.54
N GLY A 162 -10.51 14.05 3.35
CA GLY A 162 -11.44 13.02 2.88
C GLY A 162 -12.49 13.59 1.92
N LYS A 163 -13.05 14.77 2.25
CA LYS A 163 -13.99 15.49 1.38
C LYS A 163 -13.35 15.90 0.06
N ALA A 164 -12.12 16.40 0.08
CA ALA A 164 -11.37 16.73 -1.13
C ALA A 164 -11.13 15.49 -2.00
N VAL A 165 -10.69 14.37 -1.40
CA VAL A 165 -10.50 13.10 -2.12
C VAL A 165 -11.81 12.61 -2.73
N ALA A 166 -12.92 12.65 -1.97
CA ALA A 166 -14.24 12.27 -2.45
C ALA A 166 -14.63 13.05 -3.72
N GLY A 167 -14.42 14.37 -3.74
CA GLY A 167 -14.69 15.22 -4.90
C GLY A 167 -13.90 14.87 -6.16
N HIS A 168 -12.81 14.10 -6.03
CA HIS A 168 -11.91 13.71 -7.11
C HIS A 168 -11.90 12.20 -7.41
N LEU A 169 -12.69 11.39 -6.70
CA LEU A 169 -12.69 9.93 -6.87
C LEU A 169 -13.00 9.46 -8.30
N TYR A 170 -13.69 10.28 -9.10
CA TYR A 170 -14.03 9.97 -10.49
C TYR A 170 -12.82 9.82 -11.43
N HIS A 171 -11.63 10.28 -11.05
CA HIS A 171 -10.41 10.06 -11.82
C HIS A 171 -9.25 9.46 -11.01
N ILE A 172 -9.47 9.13 -9.73
CA ILE A 172 -8.47 8.45 -8.90
C ILE A 172 -8.48 6.96 -9.24
N HIS A 173 -7.35 6.45 -9.76
CA HIS A 173 -7.17 5.03 -10.06
C HIS A 173 -6.37 4.29 -8.99
N THR A 174 -5.51 5.01 -8.25
CA THR A 174 -4.79 4.45 -7.10
C THR A 174 -5.02 5.35 -5.91
N LEU A 175 -5.53 4.78 -4.81
CA LEU A 175 -5.67 5.45 -3.53
C LEU A 175 -5.01 4.62 -2.45
N ILE A 176 -3.94 5.13 -1.87
CA ILE A 176 -3.23 4.52 -0.74
C ILE A 176 -3.29 5.50 0.43
N VAL A 177 -3.80 5.06 1.58
CA VAL A 177 -3.98 5.93 2.74
C VAL A 177 -3.38 5.27 3.98
N ALA A 178 -2.41 5.94 4.59
CA ALA A 178 -1.86 5.57 5.89
C ALA A 178 -2.45 6.46 6.99
N TYR A 179 -2.97 5.87 8.06
CA TYR A 179 -3.65 6.61 9.12
C TYR A 179 -3.52 5.92 10.49
N GLY A 180 -3.72 6.69 11.57
CA GLY A 180 -3.82 6.17 12.93
C GLY A 180 -5.28 6.16 13.44
N ALA A 181 -5.44 5.87 14.74
CA ALA A 181 -6.73 5.63 15.39
C ALA A 181 -7.73 6.77 15.21
N HIS A 182 -7.25 8.01 15.32
CA HIS A 182 -8.11 9.20 15.35
C HIS A 182 -8.32 9.83 13.96
N GLN A 183 -7.54 9.43 12.95
CA GLN A 183 -7.58 10.03 11.61
C GLN A 183 -8.42 9.21 10.63
N GLY A 184 -8.39 7.88 10.75
CA GLY A 184 -9.05 6.96 9.81
C GLY A 184 -10.56 7.16 9.71
N GLY A 185 -11.25 7.23 10.86
CA GLY A 185 -12.70 7.42 10.91
C GLY A 185 -13.18 8.67 10.18
N PRO A 186 -12.75 9.89 10.60
CA PRO A 186 -13.14 11.14 9.96
C PRO A 186 -12.85 11.19 8.46
N PHE A 187 -11.72 10.62 8.01
CA PHE A 187 -11.36 10.58 6.60
C PHE A 187 -12.24 9.61 5.81
N LEU A 188 -12.36 8.35 6.26
CA LEU A 188 -13.09 7.30 5.54
C LEU A 188 -14.60 7.59 5.47
N GLN A 189 -15.17 8.25 6.48
CA GLN A 189 -16.58 8.66 6.50
C GLN A 189 -16.96 9.54 5.29
N GLN A 190 -16.04 10.37 4.81
CA GLN A 190 -16.28 11.23 3.65
C GLN A 190 -16.35 10.44 2.33
N LEU A 191 -15.88 9.19 2.33
CA LEU A 191 -15.86 8.32 1.15
C LEU A 191 -17.07 7.37 1.08
N TYR A 192 -17.98 7.38 2.07
CA TYR A 192 -19.07 6.41 2.15
C TYR A 192 -20.06 6.50 0.98
N TYR A 193 -20.43 7.71 0.56
CA TYR A 193 -21.51 7.87 -0.41
C TYR A 193 -21.03 8.16 -1.82
N THR A 194 -19.72 8.10 -2.05
CA THR A 194 -19.12 8.48 -3.34
C THR A 194 -18.56 7.25 -4.04
N PRO A 195 -19.13 6.81 -5.17
CA PRO A 195 -18.64 5.65 -5.90
C PRO A 195 -17.23 5.91 -6.45
N ALA A 196 -16.39 4.87 -6.48
CA ALA A 196 -15.03 4.96 -6.98
C ALA A 196 -14.88 4.15 -8.28
N LEU A 197 -15.57 4.61 -9.33
CA LEU A 197 -15.75 3.92 -10.62
C LEU A 197 -14.44 3.65 -11.38
N HIS A 198 -13.39 4.41 -11.08
CA HIS A 198 -12.08 4.33 -11.75
C HIS A 198 -10.99 3.72 -10.85
N LEU A 199 -11.31 3.37 -9.61
CA LEU A 199 -10.33 2.89 -8.65
C LEU A 199 -9.89 1.46 -9.01
N GLU A 200 -8.60 1.33 -9.34
CA GLU A 200 -7.95 0.07 -9.69
C GLU A 200 -7.12 -0.49 -8.54
N ARG A 201 -6.56 0.38 -7.70
CA ARG A 201 -5.75 0.00 -6.53
C ARG A 201 -6.19 0.76 -5.28
N LEU A 202 -6.49 0.01 -4.23
CA LEU A 202 -6.80 0.54 -2.90
C LEU A 202 -5.78 0.02 -1.90
N GLY A 203 -5.15 0.92 -1.16
CA GLY A 203 -4.28 0.62 -0.02
C GLY A 203 -4.78 1.32 1.24
N LEU A 204 -4.98 0.58 2.33
CA LEU A 204 -5.34 1.12 3.64
C LEU A 204 -4.34 0.60 4.67
N HIS A 205 -3.57 1.51 5.26
CA HIS A 205 -2.48 1.21 6.17
C HIS A 205 -2.76 1.82 7.53
N TYR A 206 -2.96 0.99 8.54
CA TYR A 206 -3.14 1.45 9.91
C TYR A 206 -1.81 1.39 10.66
N VAL A 207 -1.31 2.55 11.07
CA VAL A 207 0.08 2.71 11.55
C VAL A 207 0.18 2.56 13.07
N ASP A 208 -0.93 2.48 13.81
CA ASP A 208 -0.90 2.41 15.28
C ASP A 208 -0.85 0.95 15.77
N PRO A 209 0.30 0.47 16.28
CA PRO A 209 0.44 -0.93 16.68
C PRO A 209 -0.26 -1.25 18.02
N THR A 210 -0.64 -0.23 18.81
CA THR A 210 -1.18 -0.43 20.16
C THR A 210 -2.70 -0.55 20.20
N ALA A 211 -3.38 -0.13 19.15
CA ALA A 211 -4.83 -0.11 19.12
C ALA A 211 -5.37 -1.44 18.57
N SER A 212 -6.47 -1.89 19.14
CA SER A 212 -7.35 -2.88 18.54
C SER A 212 -7.71 -2.36 17.15
N GLY A 213 -7.08 -2.92 16.12
CA GLY A 213 -6.97 -2.19 14.86
C GLY A 213 -8.32 -1.85 14.23
N VAL A 214 -8.28 -0.98 13.22
CA VAL A 214 -9.51 -0.40 12.66
C VAL A 214 -10.23 -1.38 11.73
N LEU A 215 -11.56 -1.39 11.82
CA LEU A 215 -12.44 -2.06 10.86
C LEU A 215 -12.75 -1.13 9.68
N ILE A 216 -12.78 -1.67 8.47
CA ILE A 216 -13.21 -0.92 7.28
C ILE A 216 -14.73 -0.82 7.33
N PRO A 217 -15.30 0.39 7.28
CA PRO A 217 -16.73 0.56 7.24
C PRO A 217 -17.34 -0.07 5.99
N ASN A 218 -18.41 -0.84 6.17
CA ASN A 218 -19.08 -1.55 5.09
C ASN A 218 -19.57 -0.61 3.96
N HIS A 219 -19.89 0.65 4.26
CA HIS A 219 -20.42 1.60 3.28
C HIS A 219 -19.36 2.31 2.43
N LEU A 220 -18.08 1.94 2.50
CA LEU A 220 -17.04 2.64 1.74
C LEU A 220 -17.34 2.63 0.22
N PHE A 221 -17.13 3.76 -0.45
CA PHE A 221 -17.34 3.94 -1.89
C PHE A 221 -18.73 3.61 -2.43
N ALA A 222 -19.78 3.76 -1.62
CA ALA A 222 -21.14 3.37 -1.97
C ALA A 222 -21.25 1.90 -2.46
N HIS A 223 -20.33 1.03 -2.01
CA HIS A 223 -20.17 -0.35 -2.46
C HIS A 223 -19.81 -0.54 -3.94
N ASP A 224 -19.34 0.52 -4.62
CA ASP A 224 -19.12 0.51 -6.07
C ASP A 224 -17.67 0.83 -6.43
N THR A 225 -16.92 -0.24 -6.71
CA THR A 225 -15.51 -0.23 -7.11
C THR A 225 -15.29 -1.24 -8.26
N PRO A 226 -15.90 -1.05 -9.45
CA PRO A 226 -16.03 -2.09 -10.47
C PRO A 226 -14.72 -2.42 -11.17
N LYS A 227 -13.71 -1.56 -11.03
CA LYS A 227 -12.37 -1.72 -11.62
C LYS A 227 -11.30 -2.12 -10.61
N LEU A 228 -11.66 -2.39 -9.35
CA LEU A 228 -10.68 -2.67 -8.31
C LEU A 228 -9.96 -3.99 -8.61
N ARG A 229 -8.64 -3.93 -8.82
CA ARG A 229 -7.77 -5.05 -9.15
C ARG A 229 -6.79 -5.38 -8.04
N THR A 230 -6.34 -4.38 -7.28
CA THR A 230 -5.36 -4.57 -6.22
C THR A 230 -5.90 -4.02 -4.90
N LEU A 231 -5.96 -4.87 -3.88
CA LEU A 231 -6.33 -4.49 -2.52
C LEU A 231 -5.15 -4.72 -1.56
N GLN A 232 -4.77 -3.69 -0.82
CA GLN A 232 -3.70 -3.75 0.18
C GLN A 232 -4.27 -3.28 1.52
N LEU A 233 -4.31 -4.16 2.52
CA LEU A 233 -4.81 -3.86 3.85
C LEU A 233 -3.71 -4.19 4.86
N GLU A 234 -3.20 -3.19 5.57
CA GLU A 234 -2.18 -3.38 6.59
C GLU A 234 -2.71 -2.91 7.94
N ASN A 235 -2.76 -3.81 8.92
CA ASN A 235 -3.37 -3.65 10.24
C ASN A 235 -4.85 -3.23 10.22
N VAL A 236 -5.52 -3.44 9.09
CA VAL A 236 -6.92 -3.10 8.83
C VAL A 236 -7.65 -4.36 8.38
N LEU A 237 -8.89 -4.55 8.85
CA LEU A 237 -9.72 -5.68 8.45
C LEU A 237 -11.09 -5.20 7.96
N PRO A 238 -11.67 -5.83 6.93
CA PRO A 238 -13.06 -5.57 6.56
C PRO A 238 -14.01 -5.89 7.73
N ASP A 239 -15.08 -5.11 7.88
CA ASP A 239 -16.13 -5.35 8.88
C ASP A 239 -17.01 -6.56 8.48
N GLY A 240 -16.43 -7.75 8.65
CA GLY A 240 -17.04 -9.04 8.35
C GLY A 240 -16.72 -9.61 6.97
N ALA A 241 -17.10 -10.87 6.77
CA ALA A 241 -16.77 -11.63 5.56
C ALA A 241 -17.56 -11.23 4.31
N HIS A 242 -18.73 -10.61 4.48
CA HIS A 242 -19.56 -10.18 3.36
C HIS A 242 -19.21 -8.80 2.84
N HIS A 243 -18.16 -8.17 3.38
CA HIS A 243 -17.72 -6.83 2.99
C HIS A 243 -17.51 -6.75 1.46
N PHE A 244 -18.02 -5.69 0.83
CA PHE A 244 -18.09 -5.58 -0.63
C PHE A 244 -16.72 -5.66 -1.31
N LEU A 245 -15.66 -5.13 -0.66
CA LEU A 245 -14.27 -5.23 -1.12
C LEU A 245 -13.80 -6.68 -1.33
N LEU A 246 -14.37 -7.64 -0.60
CA LEU A 246 -14.06 -9.06 -0.73
C LEU A 246 -15.08 -9.80 -1.58
N SER A 247 -16.37 -9.53 -1.37
CA SER A 247 -17.46 -10.33 -1.91
C SER A 247 -17.95 -9.90 -3.31
N LYS A 248 -17.84 -8.61 -3.65
CA LYS A 248 -18.37 -8.04 -4.90
C LYS A 248 -17.29 -7.63 -5.90
N ALA A 249 -16.02 -7.59 -5.49
CA ALA A 249 -14.92 -7.20 -6.36
C ALA A 249 -14.60 -8.31 -7.38
N THR A 250 -15.39 -8.40 -8.46
CA THR A 250 -15.24 -9.42 -9.52
C THR A 250 -13.95 -9.27 -10.32
N SER A 251 -13.29 -8.12 -10.23
CA SER A 251 -12.04 -7.80 -10.93
C SER A 251 -10.79 -7.93 -10.05
N LEU A 252 -10.92 -8.39 -8.80
CA LEU A 252 -9.81 -8.39 -7.86
C LEU A 252 -8.76 -9.43 -8.27
N GLU A 253 -7.57 -8.99 -8.65
CA GLU A 253 -6.45 -9.80 -9.16
C GLU A 253 -5.39 -10.03 -8.07
N GLU A 254 -5.17 -9.06 -7.20
CA GLU A 254 -4.14 -9.10 -6.16
C GLU A 254 -4.67 -8.62 -4.81
N ILE A 255 -4.38 -9.40 -3.77
CA ILE A 255 -4.70 -9.03 -2.39
C ILE A 255 -3.46 -9.15 -1.52
N ARG A 256 -3.18 -8.10 -0.75
CA ARG A 256 -2.16 -8.09 0.31
C ARG A 256 -2.83 -7.77 1.62
N LEU A 257 -2.71 -8.67 2.59
CA LEU A 257 -3.23 -8.51 3.94
C LEU A 257 -2.05 -8.55 4.90
N SER A 258 -2.01 -7.61 5.83
CA SER A 258 -1.16 -7.67 7.01
C SER A 258 -2.01 -7.35 8.24
N CYS A 259 -1.90 -8.13 9.32
CA CYS A 259 -2.68 -7.87 10.54
C CYS A 259 -1.85 -7.30 11.70
N GLY A 260 -0.52 -7.38 11.60
CA GLY A 260 0.39 -6.94 12.65
C GLY A 260 0.29 -7.80 13.92
N THR A 261 1.14 -7.51 14.90
CA THR A 261 1.23 -8.29 16.15
C THR A 261 0.15 -7.95 17.18
N ALA A 262 -0.71 -6.97 16.89
CA ALA A 262 -1.64 -6.36 17.85
C ALA A 262 -2.89 -7.20 18.15
N GLY A 263 -2.83 -8.53 18.03
CA GLY A 263 -3.92 -9.44 18.39
C GLY A 263 -5.12 -9.42 17.45
N LYS A 264 -4.94 -8.96 16.20
CA LYS A 264 -5.98 -9.05 15.18
C LYS A 264 -5.94 -10.39 14.49
N GLU A 265 -6.97 -11.15 14.76
CA GLU A 265 -7.13 -12.48 14.21
C GLU A 265 -7.93 -12.45 12.91
N LEU A 266 -7.36 -13.05 11.87
CA LEU A 266 -8.04 -13.18 10.61
C LEU A 266 -9.06 -14.33 10.70
N SER A 267 -10.34 -14.00 10.78
CA SER A 267 -11.39 -15.03 10.88
C SER A 267 -11.41 -15.97 9.66
N ALA A 268 -11.80 -17.22 9.89
CA ALA A 268 -12.03 -18.20 8.83
C ALA A 268 -13.04 -17.70 7.77
N LYS A 269 -14.02 -16.88 8.17
CA LYS A 269 -15.00 -16.30 7.26
C LYS A 269 -14.33 -15.29 6.29
N HIS A 270 -13.35 -14.52 6.74
CA HIS A 270 -12.58 -13.63 5.86
C HIS A 270 -11.81 -14.43 4.80
N LEU A 271 -11.14 -15.52 5.19
CA LEU A 271 -10.46 -16.42 4.25
C LEU A 271 -11.44 -17.01 3.24
N CYS A 272 -12.59 -17.52 3.71
CA CYS A 272 -13.59 -18.08 2.81
C CYS A 272 -14.06 -17.05 1.77
N ALA A 273 -14.32 -15.81 2.18
CA ALA A 273 -14.69 -14.75 1.24
C ALA A 273 -13.57 -14.45 0.23
N LEU A 274 -12.32 -14.34 0.71
CA LEU A 274 -11.14 -14.12 -0.14
C LEU A 274 -11.00 -15.23 -1.19
N PHE A 275 -11.05 -16.48 -0.77
CA PHE A 275 -10.82 -17.64 -1.63
C PHE A 275 -12.08 -18.13 -2.38
N GLN A 276 -13.18 -17.38 -2.33
CA GLN A 276 -14.32 -17.57 -3.22
C GLN A 276 -14.22 -16.73 -4.50
N SER A 277 -13.31 -15.75 -4.55
CA SER A 277 -13.12 -14.95 -5.74
C SER A 277 -12.44 -15.75 -6.84
N ARG A 278 -13.00 -15.68 -8.06
CA ARG A 278 -12.51 -16.42 -9.22
C ARG A 278 -11.38 -15.71 -9.96
N SER A 279 -11.21 -14.41 -9.75
CA SER A 279 -10.27 -13.56 -10.49
C SER A 279 -8.90 -13.40 -9.83
N ILE A 280 -8.76 -13.80 -8.56
CA ILE A 280 -7.53 -13.56 -7.81
C ILE A 280 -6.39 -14.42 -8.36
N ARG A 281 -5.28 -13.74 -8.66
CA ARG A 281 -4.04 -14.32 -9.17
C ARG A 281 -2.93 -14.34 -8.13
N SER A 282 -2.93 -13.38 -7.21
CA SER A 282 -1.90 -13.22 -6.20
C SER A 282 -2.50 -12.93 -4.82
N ILE A 283 -2.13 -13.73 -3.83
CA ILE A 283 -2.51 -13.51 -2.42
C ILE A 283 -1.24 -13.41 -1.60
N ALA A 284 -1.08 -12.32 -0.87
CA ALA A 284 -0.07 -12.16 0.16
C ALA A 284 -0.74 -11.93 1.51
N ILE A 285 -0.44 -12.77 2.49
CA ILE A 285 -0.89 -12.66 3.88
C ILE A 285 0.36 -12.52 4.73
N ARG A 286 0.46 -11.48 5.54
CA ARG A 286 1.64 -11.16 6.36
C ARG A 286 1.29 -10.93 7.82
N ASP A 287 2.10 -11.41 8.74
CA ASP A 287 1.97 -11.09 10.18
C ASP A 287 0.52 -11.27 10.67
N CYS A 288 -0.09 -12.40 10.34
CA CYS A 288 -1.48 -12.70 10.69
C CYS A 288 -1.54 -13.86 11.70
N SER A 289 -2.20 -13.61 12.83
CA SER A 289 -2.73 -14.65 13.69
C SER A 289 -4.15 -15.03 13.27
N PHE A 290 -4.60 -16.21 13.68
CA PHE A 290 -5.92 -16.71 13.35
C PHE A 290 -6.67 -17.07 14.62
N ALA A 291 -7.94 -16.69 14.66
CA ALA A 291 -8.77 -16.92 15.83
C ALA A 291 -8.83 -18.41 16.12
N GLU A 292 -8.44 -18.78 17.35
CA GLU A 292 -8.41 -20.17 17.77
C GLU A 292 -9.80 -20.80 17.61
N GLY A 293 -9.86 -21.78 16.72
CA GLY A 293 -11.03 -22.64 16.58
C GLY A 293 -12.16 -22.01 15.77
N PRO A 294 -12.50 -22.55 14.59
CA PRO A 294 -13.83 -22.31 14.07
C PRO A 294 -14.88 -22.70 15.11
N ASP A 295 -15.88 -21.84 15.32
CA ASP A 295 -17.12 -22.26 15.97
C ASP A 295 -17.62 -23.53 15.24
N ARG A 296 -18.17 -24.51 15.96
CA ARG A 296 -18.50 -25.84 15.42
C ARG A 296 -19.37 -25.78 14.16
N ASP A 297 -20.22 -24.77 14.05
CA ASP A 297 -21.05 -24.54 12.86
C ASP A 297 -20.24 -24.03 11.65
N THR A 298 -19.13 -23.34 11.91
CA THR A 298 -18.18 -22.94 10.88
C THR A 298 -17.39 -24.16 10.39
N GLU A 299 -17.10 -25.17 11.23
CA GLU A 299 -16.35 -26.39 10.84
C GLU A 299 -16.98 -27.11 9.65
N LEU A 300 -18.31 -27.18 9.57
CA LEU A 300 -19.03 -27.88 8.49
C LEU A 300 -18.85 -27.20 7.12
N GLN A 301 -18.90 -25.86 7.07
CA GLN A 301 -18.61 -25.11 5.83
C GLN A 301 -17.11 -25.08 5.50
N LEU A 302 -16.28 -25.26 6.52
CA LEU A 302 -14.83 -25.27 6.44
C LEU A 302 -14.24 -26.57 5.87
N HIS A 303 -15.03 -27.62 5.63
CA HIS A 303 -14.51 -28.81 4.96
C HIS A 303 -14.47 -28.69 3.43
N ALA A 304 -15.12 -27.68 2.84
CA ALA A 304 -15.06 -27.45 1.40
C ALA A 304 -13.66 -26.99 0.97
N LYS A 305 -13.12 -27.59 -0.11
CA LYS A 305 -11.94 -27.07 -0.79
C LYS A 305 -12.25 -25.70 -1.37
N TRP A 306 -11.29 -24.78 -1.26
CA TRP A 306 -11.44 -23.47 -1.85
C TRP A 306 -11.17 -23.52 -3.35
N SER A 307 -12.00 -22.83 -4.14
CA SER A 307 -11.91 -22.81 -5.60
C SER A 307 -11.46 -21.44 -6.06
N VAL A 308 -10.15 -21.32 -6.31
CA VAL A 308 -9.51 -20.09 -6.78
C VAL A 308 -8.74 -20.44 -8.06
N PRO A 309 -9.43 -20.68 -9.18
CA PRO A 309 -8.83 -21.33 -10.36
C PRO A 309 -7.68 -20.52 -10.97
N GLU A 310 -7.69 -19.19 -10.81
CA GLU A 310 -6.69 -18.29 -11.39
C GLU A 310 -5.51 -17.99 -10.43
N LEU A 311 -5.48 -18.57 -9.23
CA LEU A 311 -4.44 -18.29 -8.24
C LEU A 311 -3.10 -18.84 -8.71
N LYS A 312 -2.15 -17.94 -8.97
CA LYS A 312 -0.78 -18.26 -9.43
C LYS A 312 0.26 -18.07 -8.34
N SER A 313 0.04 -17.12 -7.44
CA SER A 313 0.99 -16.77 -6.40
C SER A 313 0.32 -16.75 -5.02
N LEU A 314 0.93 -17.45 -4.07
CA LEU A 314 0.58 -17.41 -2.65
C LEU A 314 1.81 -17.03 -1.83
N THR A 315 1.71 -15.99 -1.02
CA THR A 315 2.75 -15.53 -0.09
C THR A 315 2.17 -15.55 1.32
N LEU A 316 2.69 -16.35 2.23
CA LEU A 316 2.30 -16.43 3.64
C LEU A 316 3.47 -16.01 4.54
N ASP A 317 3.64 -14.73 4.82
CA ASP A 317 4.82 -14.19 5.49
C ASP A 317 4.60 -13.99 7.00
N CYS A 318 5.46 -14.52 7.87
CA CYS A 318 5.26 -14.49 9.33
C CYS A 318 3.84 -14.94 9.79
N VAL A 319 3.29 -16.00 9.19
CA VAL A 319 1.97 -16.54 9.56
C VAL A 319 2.12 -17.67 10.58
N GLU A 320 1.14 -17.85 11.47
CA GLU A 320 1.09 -18.99 12.39
C GLU A 320 1.00 -20.34 11.65
N SER A 321 1.72 -21.36 12.16
CA SER A 321 1.78 -22.70 11.56
C SER A 321 0.39 -23.33 11.36
N SER A 322 -0.49 -23.14 12.34
CA SER A 322 -1.88 -23.61 12.34
C SER A 322 -2.67 -23.10 11.13
N ALA A 323 -2.53 -21.80 10.86
CA ALA A 323 -3.28 -21.13 9.82
C ALA A 323 -2.69 -21.34 8.43
N ALA A 324 -1.37 -21.33 8.33
CA ALA A 324 -0.71 -21.69 7.09
C ALA A 324 -1.11 -23.11 6.66
N LEU A 325 -1.12 -24.08 7.59
CA LEU A 325 -1.60 -25.43 7.31
C LEU A 325 -3.06 -25.44 6.85
N HIS A 326 -3.93 -24.72 7.57
CA HIS A 326 -5.35 -24.60 7.23
C HIS A 326 -5.60 -24.04 5.83
N ILE A 327 -4.79 -23.06 5.41
CA ILE A 327 -4.86 -22.48 4.07
C ILE A 327 -4.40 -23.51 3.02
N LEU A 328 -3.26 -24.15 3.28
CA LEU A 328 -2.61 -25.07 2.34
C LEU A 328 -3.41 -26.35 2.12
N GLU A 329 -4.07 -26.89 3.15
CA GLU A 329 -4.91 -28.10 3.05
C GLU A 329 -6.15 -27.90 2.17
N ARG A 330 -6.60 -26.65 2.00
CA ARG A 330 -7.82 -26.33 1.24
C ARG A 330 -7.58 -25.82 -0.16
N LEU A 331 -6.40 -25.28 -0.43
CA LEU A 331 -6.04 -24.80 -1.74
C LEU A 331 -5.62 -25.96 -2.64
N ASN A 332 -5.98 -25.85 -3.92
CA ASN A 332 -5.40 -26.71 -4.93
C ASN A 332 -3.98 -26.22 -5.25
N LEU A 333 -2.97 -26.72 -4.55
CA LEU A 333 -1.59 -26.24 -4.72
C LEU A 333 -0.98 -26.59 -6.09
N GLN A 334 -1.59 -27.50 -6.87
CA GLN A 334 -1.09 -27.90 -8.20
C GLN A 334 -1.12 -26.76 -9.22
N GLN A 335 -1.98 -25.75 -9.03
CA GLN A 335 -2.13 -24.62 -9.96
C GLN A 335 -1.20 -23.44 -9.63
N LEU A 336 -0.53 -23.47 -8.47
CA LEU A 336 0.33 -22.37 -8.02
C LEU A 336 1.69 -22.40 -8.73
N GLN A 337 2.07 -21.29 -9.32
CA GLN A 337 3.38 -21.07 -9.94
C GLN A 337 4.43 -20.63 -8.91
N MET A 338 3.99 -19.94 -7.86
CA MET A 338 4.84 -19.47 -6.79
C MET A 338 4.15 -19.62 -5.44
N ILE A 339 4.85 -20.26 -4.50
CA ILE A 339 4.41 -20.34 -3.10
C ILE A 339 5.57 -19.88 -2.23
N TYR A 340 5.41 -18.75 -1.56
CA TYR A 340 6.33 -18.28 -0.54
C TYR A 340 5.65 -18.40 0.80
N PHE A 341 6.32 -18.91 1.83
CA PHE A 341 5.78 -18.86 3.18
C PHE A 341 6.88 -18.75 4.24
N ARG A 342 6.79 -17.75 5.11
CA ARG A 342 7.57 -17.60 6.34
C ARG A 342 6.66 -17.81 7.53
N ILE A 343 7.03 -18.71 8.43
CA ILE A 343 6.26 -19.05 9.61
C ILE A 343 6.88 -18.32 10.80
N ALA A 344 6.08 -17.55 11.55
CA ALA A 344 6.57 -16.72 12.64
C ALA A 344 7.02 -17.51 13.89
N TRP A 345 6.42 -18.69 14.10
CA TRP A 345 6.67 -19.55 15.25
C TRP A 345 6.48 -21.02 14.82
N PRO A 346 7.55 -21.72 14.43
CA PRO A 346 7.44 -23.12 14.03
C PRO A 346 7.07 -23.98 15.24
N ASP A 347 5.98 -24.73 15.13
CA ASP A 347 5.53 -25.69 16.13
C ASP A 347 5.60 -27.12 15.58
N GLY A 348 5.07 -28.10 16.32
CA GLY A 348 4.99 -29.50 15.88
C GLY A 348 4.21 -29.71 14.57
N ARG A 349 3.49 -28.69 14.05
CA ARG A 349 2.70 -28.76 12.82
C ARG A 349 3.52 -28.41 11.57
N LEU A 350 4.77 -27.97 11.70
CA LEU A 350 5.66 -27.72 10.57
C LEU A 350 5.83 -28.97 9.67
N GLY A 351 5.95 -30.15 10.27
CA GLY A 351 6.04 -31.42 9.54
C GLY A 351 4.80 -31.72 8.69
N PRO A 352 3.58 -31.73 9.27
CA PRO A 352 2.33 -31.78 8.53
C PRO A 352 2.22 -30.75 7.40
N LEU A 353 2.61 -29.50 7.66
CA LEU A 353 2.57 -28.41 6.67
C LEU A 353 3.48 -28.68 5.48
N LEU A 354 4.74 -29.05 5.75
CA LEU A 354 5.68 -29.45 4.71
C LEU A 354 5.16 -30.65 3.91
N ASN A 355 4.57 -31.64 4.58
CA ASN A 355 3.97 -32.79 3.90
C ASN A 355 2.78 -32.40 3.03
N ALA A 356 1.90 -31.50 3.48
CA ALA A 356 0.76 -31.01 2.70
C ALA A 356 1.23 -30.34 1.40
N VAL A 357 2.26 -29.48 1.50
CA VAL A 357 2.86 -28.80 0.36
C VAL A 357 3.51 -29.80 -0.61
N LEU A 358 4.36 -30.69 -0.11
CA LEU A 358 5.09 -31.65 -0.94
C LEU A 358 4.19 -32.67 -1.64
N ARG A 359 3.06 -33.05 -1.02
CA ARG A 359 2.08 -33.95 -1.65
C ARG A 359 1.31 -33.29 -2.78
N SER A 360 1.16 -31.96 -2.72
CA SER A 360 0.24 -31.23 -3.58
C SER A 360 0.93 -30.54 -4.74
N VAL A 361 2.24 -30.29 -4.68
CA VAL A 361 2.99 -29.70 -5.79
C VAL A 361 3.62 -30.82 -6.61
N SER A 362 3.25 -30.92 -7.89
CA SER A 362 3.94 -31.79 -8.84
C SER A 362 5.35 -31.26 -9.10
N MET A 363 6.33 -31.74 -8.33
CA MET A 363 7.77 -31.51 -8.50
C MET A 363 8.17 -30.03 -8.71
N PRO A 364 8.24 -29.21 -7.66
CA PRO A 364 8.70 -27.83 -7.79
C PRO A 364 10.16 -27.79 -8.27
N THR A 365 10.48 -26.88 -9.19
CA THR A 365 11.86 -26.70 -9.66
C THR A 365 12.76 -26.04 -8.63
N HIS A 366 12.22 -25.27 -7.68
CA HIS A 366 13.02 -24.73 -6.58
C HIS A 366 12.23 -24.76 -5.26
N LEU A 367 12.86 -25.19 -4.16
CA LEU A 367 12.28 -25.23 -2.80
C LEU A 367 13.32 -24.74 -1.78
N SER A 368 13.31 -23.46 -1.42
CA SER A 368 14.08 -22.91 -0.31
C SER A 368 13.43 -23.26 1.02
N VAL A 369 14.18 -23.46 2.10
CA VAL A 369 13.67 -23.58 3.49
C VAL A 369 14.61 -22.83 4.44
N ARG A 370 14.47 -21.52 4.57
CA ARG A 370 15.30 -20.71 5.45
C ARG A 370 14.80 -20.71 6.91
N GLY A 371 15.59 -21.06 7.91
CA GLY A 371 15.16 -21.06 9.32
C GLY A 371 15.93 -20.06 10.18
N ASP A 372 15.33 -18.92 10.57
CA ASP A 372 15.94 -17.98 11.50
C ASP A 372 15.69 -18.31 12.98
N GLN A 373 16.21 -17.49 13.90
CA GLN A 373 16.08 -17.70 15.35
C GLN A 373 14.65 -18.03 15.81
N ASN A 374 13.65 -17.45 15.15
CA ASN A 374 12.24 -17.63 15.50
C ASN A 374 11.38 -18.10 14.32
N ASN A 375 11.86 -17.98 13.07
CA ASN A 375 11.02 -18.18 11.89
C ASN A 375 11.50 -19.31 10.99
N ALA A 376 10.58 -19.93 10.25
CA ALA A 376 10.91 -20.82 9.13
C ALA A 376 10.32 -20.25 7.83
N LEU A 377 11.15 -19.63 7.00
CA LEU A 377 10.89 -19.31 5.61
C LEU A 377 11.02 -20.56 4.72
N ILE A 378 10.12 -20.72 3.78
CA ILE A 378 10.07 -21.78 2.79
C ILE A 378 9.62 -21.13 1.49
N GLU A 379 10.36 -21.31 0.41
CA GLU A 379 10.09 -20.65 -0.87
C GLU A 379 10.11 -21.63 -2.02
N LEU A 380 8.97 -21.80 -2.65
CA LEU A 380 8.77 -22.62 -3.84
C LEU A 380 8.67 -21.75 -5.07
N ARG A 381 9.57 -21.98 -6.05
CA ARG A 381 9.58 -21.25 -7.32
C ARG A 381 9.65 -22.19 -8.52
N GLU A 382 8.90 -21.83 -9.55
CA GLU A 382 9.12 -22.34 -10.90
C GLU A 382 10.28 -21.55 -11.55
N SER A 383 11.42 -22.21 -11.82
CA SER A 383 12.62 -21.57 -12.40
C SER A 383 12.64 -21.78 -13.92
N GLN A 384 12.80 -20.69 -14.66
CA GLN A 384 13.01 -20.71 -16.12
C GLN A 384 14.48 -20.98 -16.50
N PHE A 385 15.40 -20.91 -15.53
CA PHE A 385 16.83 -21.11 -15.73
C PHE A 385 17.31 -22.34 -14.94
N CYS A 386 17.63 -23.41 -15.69
CA CYS A 386 18.37 -24.63 -15.35
C CYS A 386 18.35 -25.16 -13.89
N GLY A 387 17.79 -26.36 -13.71
CA GLY A 387 18.10 -27.29 -12.62
C GLY A 387 17.24 -27.19 -11.37
N ARG A 388 16.75 -28.36 -10.90
CA ARG A 388 16.00 -28.50 -9.65
C ARG A 388 16.86 -28.02 -8.46
N SER A 389 16.41 -27.05 -7.68
CA SER A 389 17.22 -26.39 -6.64
C SER A 389 16.46 -26.23 -5.33
N PHE A 390 16.77 -27.06 -4.34
CA PHE A 390 16.21 -26.95 -2.99
C PHE A 390 17.18 -26.14 -2.11
N SER A 391 16.79 -25.00 -1.52
CA SER A 391 17.68 -24.10 -0.75
C SER A 391 17.30 -23.86 0.71
N VAL A 392 17.68 -24.73 1.65
CA VAL A 392 17.49 -24.44 3.09
C VAL A 392 18.45 -23.33 3.53
N HIS A 393 18.05 -22.34 4.35
CA HIS A 393 18.95 -21.28 4.83
C HIS A 393 18.76 -20.82 6.28
N ILE A 394 19.70 -21.14 7.15
CA ILE A 394 19.50 -21.03 8.60
C ILE A 394 20.34 -19.88 9.15
N PRO A 395 19.85 -18.65 9.43
CA PRO A 395 20.74 -17.61 9.94
C PRO A 395 21.26 -17.89 11.36
N VAL A 396 22.47 -17.38 11.59
CA VAL A 396 23.37 -17.71 12.71
C VAL A 396 23.32 -16.70 13.86
N ASP A 397 22.75 -15.51 13.66
CA ASP A 397 23.10 -14.36 14.50
C ASP A 397 22.17 -14.11 15.69
N SER A 398 22.25 -14.95 16.74
CA SER A 398 21.75 -14.55 18.07
C SER A 398 22.88 -14.02 18.94
N PRO A 399 22.83 -12.77 19.43
CA PRO A 399 23.77 -12.27 20.42
C PRO A 399 23.49 -12.78 21.85
N LEU A 400 22.50 -13.65 22.06
CA LEU A 400 22.19 -14.20 23.39
C LEU A 400 23.08 -15.42 23.71
N ARG A 401 24.23 -15.13 24.30
CA ARG A 401 25.23 -16.08 24.82
C ARG A 401 24.82 -16.89 26.06
N SER A 402 23.58 -16.86 26.54
CA SER A 402 23.23 -17.54 27.80
C SER A 402 22.39 -18.79 27.60
N GLU A 403 23.05 -19.93 27.80
CA GLU A 403 22.57 -21.18 28.39
C GLU A 403 21.26 -21.81 27.86
N ARG A 404 21.44 -22.94 27.16
CA ARG A 404 20.48 -24.03 26.97
C ARG A 404 19.12 -23.64 26.36
N HIS A 405 19.10 -23.43 25.04
CA HIS A 405 17.88 -23.61 24.25
C HIS A 405 17.84 -25.05 23.68
N PRO A 406 17.03 -25.98 24.21
CA PRO A 406 16.92 -27.36 23.72
C PRO A 406 16.07 -27.50 22.43
N ALA A 407 15.62 -26.40 21.83
CA ALA A 407 14.48 -26.43 20.90
C ALA A 407 14.77 -27.12 19.55
N TRP A 408 15.98 -27.06 19.02
CA TRP A 408 16.26 -27.60 17.67
C TRP A 408 16.29 -29.13 17.60
N ALA A 409 16.77 -29.80 18.65
CA ALA A 409 16.75 -31.27 18.72
C ALA A 409 15.31 -31.82 18.74
N SER A 410 14.32 -31.03 19.18
CA SER A 410 12.89 -31.37 19.08
C SER A 410 12.25 -31.00 17.74
N TYR A 411 12.80 -30.06 16.97
CA TYR A 411 12.29 -29.67 15.64
C TYR A 411 12.87 -30.51 14.49
N TRP A 412 14.05 -31.11 14.67
CA TRP A 412 14.68 -31.94 13.64
C TRP A 412 13.96 -33.26 13.33
N PRO A 413 13.39 -33.99 14.33
CA PRO A 413 12.64 -35.21 14.09
C PRO A 413 11.44 -35.05 13.12
N PRO A 414 10.65 -33.95 13.14
CA PRO A 414 9.60 -33.74 12.13
C PRO A 414 10.11 -33.29 10.75
N VAL A 415 11.27 -32.63 10.63
CA VAL A 415 11.83 -32.20 9.33
C VAL A 415 12.55 -33.35 8.62
N THR A 416 13.12 -34.31 9.36
CA THR A 416 13.90 -35.42 8.79
C THR A 416 13.10 -36.32 7.83
N PRO A 417 11.86 -36.76 8.14
CA PRO A 417 11.02 -37.53 7.21
C PRO A 417 10.69 -36.75 5.93
N VAL A 418 10.49 -35.44 6.05
CA VAL A 418 10.22 -34.54 4.93
C VAL A 418 11.45 -34.50 4.03
N LEU A 419 12.63 -34.22 4.57
CA LEU A 419 13.89 -34.20 3.80
C LEU A 419 14.18 -35.55 3.14
N ARG A 420 13.86 -36.68 3.78
CA ARG A 420 13.97 -38.03 3.19
C ARG A 420 13.01 -38.22 2.01
N THR A 421 11.79 -37.68 2.11
CA THR A 421 10.79 -37.74 1.04
C THR A 421 11.19 -36.85 -0.14
N VAL A 422 11.68 -35.63 0.16
CA VAL A 422 12.25 -34.70 -0.82
C VAL A 422 13.47 -35.31 -1.50
N ARG A 423 14.40 -35.93 -0.77
CA ARG A 423 15.62 -36.57 -1.33
C ARG A 423 15.33 -37.59 -2.43
N ARG A 424 14.18 -38.27 -2.40
CA ARG A 424 13.79 -39.23 -3.45
C ARG A 424 13.32 -38.57 -4.75
N SER A 425 12.98 -37.28 -4.72
CA SER A 425 12.29 -36.58 -5.81
C SER A 425 13.18 -35.54 -6.52
N PHE A 426 14.30 -35.13 -5.91
CA PHE A 426 15.19 -34.09 -6.42
C PHE A 426 16.57 -34.67 -6.78
N HIS A 427 17.09 -34.33 -7.98
CA HIS A 427 18.41 -34.77 -8.43
C HIS A 427 19.56 -33.98 -7.79
N HIS A 428 19.30 -32.74 -7.36
CA HIS A 428 20.26 -31.89 -6.66
C HIS A 428 19.55 -31.17 -5.52
N ILE A 429 20.20 -31.16 -4.34
CA ILE A 429 19.75 -30.49 -3.13
C ILE A 429 20.84 -29.49 -2.77
N TRP A 430 20.49 -28.20 -2.73
CA TRP A 430 21.41 -27.10 -2.44
C TRP A 430 21.15 -26.57 -1.02
N VAL A 431 21.60 -27.27 0.01
CA VAL A 431 21.40 -26.77 1.39
C VAL A 431 22.34 -25.58 1.64
N THR A 432 21.83 -24.35 1.64
CA THR A 432 22.58 -23.12 1.95
C THR A 432 22.56 -22.87 3.45
N VAL A 433 23.27 -23.66 4.24
CA VAL A 433 23.35 -23.40 5.68
C VAL A 433 24.30 -22.22 5.92
N ASP A 434 23.77 -21.07 6.35
CA ASP A 434 24.62 -20.09 7.05
C ASP A 434 25.00 -20.76 8.38
N MET A 435 26.28 -21.09 8.59
CA MET A 435 26.66 -22.06 9.62
C MET A 435 27.29 -21.46 10.89
N TRP A 436 26.89 -22.06 12.02
CA TRP A 436 27.79 -22.53 13.07
C TRP A 436 27.92 -24.09 12.98
N PRO A 437 29.03 -24.72 13.40
CA PRO A 437 29.40 -26.12 13.07
C PRO A 437 28.45 -27.26 13.49
N GLY A 438 27.49 -27.02 14.40
CA GLY A 438 26.71 -28.09 15.04
C GLY A 438 25.60 -28.75 14.20
N VAL A 439 25.02 -28.04 13.22
CA VAL A 439 23.88 -28.53 12.42
C VAL A 439 24.29 -29.59 11.39
N VAL A 440 25.53 -29.52 10.88
CA VAL A 440 26.06 -30.52 9.93
C VAL A 440 26.16 -31.91 10.56
N HIS A 441 26.41 -31.98 11.88
CA HIS A 441 26.46 -33.25 12.61
C HIS A 441 25.09 -33.94 12.74
N ALA A 442 23.98 -33.18 12.73
CA ALA A 442 22.63 -33.75 12.76
C ALA A 442 22.15 -34.22 11.38
N LEU A 443 22.67 -33.61 10.31
CA LEU A 443 22.41 -33.98 8.92
C LEU A 443 23.21 -35.21 8.47
N SER A 444 24.43 -35.40 8.98
CA SER A 444 25.27 -36.55 8.65
C SER A 444 24.83 -37.86 9.33
N GLY A 445 23.97 -37.78 10.34
CA GLY A 445 23.53 -38.92 11.14
C GLY A 445 24.67 -39.49 11.98
N ALA A 446 24.36 -39.90 13.21
CA ALA A 446 25.29 -40.69 14.04
C ALA A 446 25.52 -42.13 13.51
N GLN A 447 25.05 -42.45 12.30
CA GLN A 447 25.36 -43.68 11.59
C GLN A 447 25.54 -43.33 10.11
N GLY A 448 26.76 -43.52 9.60
CA GLY A 448 27.14 -43.10 8.26
C GLY A 448 26.27 -43.72 7.17
N ASN A 449 25.64 -42.85 6.38
CA ASN A 449 25.43 -42.95 4.91
C ASN A 449 24.68 -41.73 4.35
#